data_AF-A0AAV2MYR6-F1
#
_entry.id   AF-A0AAV2MYR6-F1
#
_cell.length_a   1.000
_cell.length_b   1.000
_cell.length_c   1.000
_cell.angle_alpha   90.00
_cell.angle_beta   90.00
_cell.angle_gamma   90.00
#
_symmetry.space_group_name_H-M   'P 1'
#
loop_
_entity.id
_entity.type
_entity.pdbx_description
1 polymer ?
#
loop_
_entity_poly.entity_id
_entity_poly.type
_entity_poly.pdbx_seq_one_letter_code
_entity_poly.pdbx_strand_id
1 'polypeptide(L)'
;MQESSYLSTNSSRIPKREKNKITKGSKKLYKKNETQLKCKRTRWSNAEKDIVLIQFGTYLNTYKCPSFKEIAALIAANPCLQTRTVYQ
;
A
#
# COMPACT_ATOMS: atom_id res chain seq x y z
N MET A 1 -34.87 5.56 -20.01
CA MET A 1 -33.81 4.53 -20.05
C MET A 1 -32.71 5.03 -20.95
N GLN A 2 -31.45 4.69 -20.63
CA GLN A 2 -30.19 5.00 -21.34
C GLN A 2 -29.73 6.47 -21.25
N GLU A 3 -28.47 6.85 -21.01
CA GLU A 3 -27.21 6.11 -20.83
C GLU A 3 -26.17 7.01 -20.15
N SER A 4 -25.21 6.37 -19.49
CA SER A 4 -24.04 6.88 -18.78
C SER A 4 -23.07 7.72 -19.62
N SER A 5 -22.40 8.73 -19.02
CA SER A 5 -21.07 9.15 -19.50
C SER A 5 -20.06 9.55 -18.39
N TYR A 6 -19.24 8.55 -18.06
CA TYR A 6 -17.81 8.50 -17.77
C TYR A 6 -17.04 9.76 -17.27
N LEU A 7 -16.57 9.65 -16.01
CA LEU A 7 -15.19 9.85 -15.52
C LEU A 7 -14.29 10.86 -16.25
N SER A 8 -14.14 12.05 -15.65
CA SER A 8 -13.07 13.00 -15.97
C SER A 8 -11.77 12.59 -15.25
N THR A 9 -10.83 12.01 -15.99
CA THR A 9 -9.50 11.67 -15.48
C THR A 9 -8.48 12.73 -15.89
N ASN A 10 -8.24 13.70 -14.99
CA ASN A 10 -7.13 14.63 -15.13
C ASN A 10 -5.80 13.91 -14.82
N SER A 11 -5.32 13.14 -15.79
CA SER A 11 -3.98 12.52 -15.77
C SER A 11 -2.96 13.54 -16.25
N SER A 12 -2.41 14.32 -15.32
CA SER A 12 -1.30 15.25 -15.60
C SER A 12 -0.02 14.45 -15.90
N ARG A 13 0.41 14.51 -17.16
CA ARG A 13 1.66 13.93 -17.68
C ARG A 13 2.86 14.68 -17.10
N ILE A 14 3.57 14.06 -16.15
CA ILE A 14 4.91 14.51 -15.74
C ILE A 14 5.93 14.05 -16.79
N PRO A 15 6.79 14.93 -17.33
CA PRO A 15 7.77 14.54 -18.36
C PRO A 15 8.87 13.65 -17.79
N LYS A 16 9.23 12.59 -18.53
CA LYS A 16 10.33 11.68 -18.21
C LYS A 16 11.67 12.40 -18.36
N ARG A 17 12.40 12.55 -17.25
CA ARG A 17 13.77 13.04 -17.21
C ARG A 17 14.71 11.97 -17.79
N GLU A 18 15.29 12.25 -18.96
CA GLU A 18 16.31 11.43 -19.62
C GLU A 18 17.58 11.39 -18.77
N LYS A 19 18.13 10.18 -18.54
CA LYS A 19 19.38 10.00 -17.77
C LYS A 19 20.52 9.68 -18.72
N ASN A 20 21.50 10.58 -18.76
CA ASN A 20 22.73 10.43 -19.51
C ASN A 20 23.50 9.15 -19.11
N LYS A 21 23.90 8.36 -20.11
CA LYS A 21 24.74 7.17 -19.95
C LYS A 21 26.16 7.58 -19.56
N ILE A 22 26.66 7.04 -18.46
CA ILE A 22 28.09 7.10 -18.09
C ILE A 22 28.70 5.69 -18.23
N THR A 23 29.92 5.70 -18.75
CA THR A 23 30.72 4.65 -19.37
C THR A 23 31.18 3.49 -18.47
N LYS A 24 31.55 2.40 -19.14
CA LYS A 24 31.90 1.09 -18.58
C LYS A 24 33.18 1.14 -17.73
N GLY A 25 33.04 0.93 -16.42
CA GLY A 25 34.12 0.48 -15.54
C GLY A 25 33.91 -0.98 -15.16
N SER A 26 34.92 -1.82 -15.38
CA SER A 26 34.94 -3.26 -15.08
C SER A 26 34.67 -3.53 -13.60
N LYS A 27 33.56 -4.20 -13.28
CA LYS A 27 33.19 -4.52 -11.89
C LYS A 27 33.78 -5.85 -11.47
N LYS A 28 34.62 -5.85 -10.42
CA LYS A 28 35.00 -7.03 -9.65
C LYS A 28 33.73 -7.77 -9.21
N LEU A 29 33.60 -9.05 -9.57
CA LEU A 29 32.47 -9.90 -9.20
C LEU A 29 32.62 -10.37 -7.76
N TYR A 30 32.03 -9.65 -6.82
CA TYR A 30 31.80 -10.16 -5.48
C TYR A 30 30.60 -11.10 -5.54
N LYS A 31 30.79 -12.40 -5.25
CA LYS A 31 29.69 -13.36 -5.08
C LYS A 31 28.86 -12.95 -3.86
N LYS A 32 27.74 -12.25 -4.09
CA LYS A 32 26.75 -11.94 -3.06
C LYS A 32 25.91 -13.18 -2.77
N ASN A 33 26.43 -14.05 -1.91
CA ASN A 33 25.64 -15.11 -1.32
C ASN A 33 24.78 -14.49 -0.22
N GLU A 34 23.61 -13.97 -0.59
CA GLU A 34 22.50 -13.70 0.33
C GLU A 34 21.30 -13.34 -0.54
N THR A 35 20.47 -14.34 -0.84
CA THR A 35 19.09 -14.10 -1.24
C THR A 35 18.37 -13.48 -0.05
N GLN A 36 18.58 -12.18 0.17
CA GLN A 36 17.62 -11.37 0.92
C GLN A 36 16.30 -11.52 0.18
N LEU A 37 15.40 -12.34 0.73
CA LEU A 37 14.01 -12.44 0.30
C LEU A 37 13.47 -11.02 0.39
N LYS A 38 13.38 -10.35 -0.76
CA LYS A 38 12.79 -9.02 -0.86
C LYS A 38 11.34 -9.18 -0.41
N CYS A 39 11.06 -8.86 0.85
CA CYS A 39 9.70 -8.77 1.36
C CYS A 39 9.00 -7.71 0.51
N LYS A 40 8.16 -8.15 -0.43
CA LYS A 40 7.39 -7.24 -1.27
C LYS A 40 6.30 -6.67 -0.37
N ARG A 41 6.32 -5.36 -0.18
CA ARG A 41 5.25 -4.66 0.52
C ARG A 41 3.93 -4.90 -0.22
N THR A 42 2.99 -5.58 0.41
CA THR A 42 1.67 -5.81 -0.15
C THR A 42 0.81 -4.56 0.05
N ARG A 43 0.16 -4.11 -1.03
CA ARG A 43 -0.80 -3.01 -0.96
C ARG A 43 -2.14 -3.54 -0.44
N TRP A 44 -2.86 -2.68 0.27
CA TRP A 44 -4.23 -2.97 0.67
C TRP A 44 -5.16 -2.94 -0.54
N SER A 45 -6.09 -3.90 -0.57
CA SER A 45 -7.22 -3.89 -1.50
C SER A 45 -8.17 -2.74 -1.15
N ASN A 46 -9.08 -2.38 -2.07
CA ASN A 46 -10.06 -1.33 -1.79
C ASN A 46 -11.03 -1.76 -0.67
N ALA A 47 -11.49 -3.00 -0.68
CA ALA A 47 -12.36 -3.53 0.38
C ALA A 47 -11.71 -3.45 1.78
N GLU A 48 -10.42 -3.78 1.89
CA GLU A 48 -9.69 -3.67 3.17
C GLU A 48 -9.63 -2.21 3.66
N LYS A 49 -9.40 -1.27 2.74
CA LYS A 49 -9.35 0.17 3.08
C LYS A 49 -10.72 0.67 3.52
N ASP A 50 -11.77 0.28 2.81
CA ASP A 50 -13.13 0.74 3.10
C ASP A 50 -13.59 0.29 4.49
N ILE A 51 -13.31 -0.97 4.87
CA ILE A 51 -13.60 -1.49 6.21
C ILE A 51 -12.93 -0.63 7.30
N VAL A 52 -11.65 -0.33 7.12
CA VAL A 52 -10.89 0.47 8.10
C VAL A 52 -11.33 1.93 8.12
N LEU A 53 -11.64 2.51 6.97
CA LEU A 53 -12.15 3.88 6.86
C LEU A 53 -13.54 4.04 7.46
N ILE A 54 -14.43 3.06 7.28
CA ILE A 54 -15.77 3.08 7.89
C ILE A 54 -15.65 3.04 9.41
N GLN A 55 -14.80 2.17 9.96
CA GLN A 55 -14.66 2.02 11.40
C GLN A 55 -13.93 3.19 12.05
N PHE A 56 -12.82 3.63 11.45
CA PHE A 56 -11.87 4.55 12.08
C PHE A 56 -11.79 5.92 11.40
N GLY A 57 -12.57 6.18 10.35
CA GLY A 57 -12.57 7.47 9.66
C GLY A 57 -12.95 8.65 10.56
N THR A 58 -13.81 8.40 11.56
CA THR A 58 -14.21 9.41 12.56
C THR A 58 -13.06 9.84 13.48
N TYR A 59 -12.02 9.02 13.64
CA TYR A 59 -10.86 9.32 14.47
C TYR A 59 -9.99 10.43 13.87
N LEU A 60 -10.06 10.63 12.55
CA LEU A 60 -9.37 11.72 11.86
C LEU A 60 -9.81 13.10 12.37
N ASN A 61 -11.07 13.24 12.79
CA ASN A 61 -11.65 14.52 13.21
C ASN A 61 -11.69 14.69 14.74
N THR A 62 -11.58 13.60 15.50
CA THR A 62 -11.81 13.61 16.95
C THR A 62 -10.52 13.68 17.77
N TYR A 63 -9.35 13.79 17.12
CA TYR A 63 -8.03 13.77 17.75
C TYR A 63 -7.81 12.59 18.72
N LYS A 64 -8.52 11.49 18.47
CA LYS A 64 -8.40 10.24 19.24
C LYS A 64 -7.65 9.21 18.41
N CYS A 65 -7.02 8.28 19.10
CA CYS A 65 -6.43 7.08 18.48
C CYS A 65 -7.29 5.87 18.84
N PRO A 66 -7.59 4.96 17.89
CA PRO A 66 -8.28 3.73 18.21
C PRO A 66 -7.46 2.89 19.19
N SER A 67 -8.15 2.28 20.14
CA SER A 67 -7.54 1.39 21.13
C SER A 67 -7.16 0.05 20.50
N PHE A 68 -6.18 -0.62 21.10
CA PHE A 68 -5.78 -1.96 20.66
C PHE A 68 -6.95 -2.96 20.67
N LYS A 69 -7.86 -2.85 21.65
CA LYS A 69 -9.04 -3.71 21.75
C LYS A 69 -9.98 -3.54 20.56
N GLU A 70 -10.21 -2.29 20.13
CA GLU A 70 -11.05 -1.99 18.97
C GLU A 70 -10.41 -2.50 17.67
N ILE A 71 -9.09 -2.35 17.52
CA ILE A 71 -8.35 -2.87 16.37
C ILE A 71 -8.43 -4.40 16.32
N ALA A 72 -8.22 -5.08 17.45
CA ALA A 72 -8.31 -6.53 17.54
C ALA A 72 -9.74 -7.03 17.24
N ALA A 73 -10.76 -6.34 17.73
CA ALA A 73 -12.16 -6.66 17.45
C ALA A 73 -12.47 -6.51 15.95
N LEU A 74 -11.98 -5.45 15.29
CA LEU A 74 -12.18 -5.25 13.85
C LEU A 74 -11.54 -6.37 13.02
N ILE A 75 -10.32 -6.79 13.39
CA ILE A 75 -9.59 -7.88 12.73
C ILE A 75 -10.30 -9.22 12.95
N ALA A 76 -10.81 -9.47 14.15
CA ALA A 76 -11.59 -10.67 14.45
C ALA A 76 -12.89 -10.75 13.64
N ALA A 77 -13.57 -9.60 13.45
CA ALA A 77 -14.77 -9.52 12.64
C ALA A 77 -14.51 -9.63 11.12
N ASN A 78 -13.31 -9.27 10.66
CA ASN A 78 -12.95 -9.23 9.23
C ASN A 78 -11.71 -10.08 8.93
N PRO A 79 -11.87 -11.37 8.58
CA PRO A 79 -10.76 -12.29 8.35
C PRO A 79 -9.76 -11.83 7.29
N CYS A 80 -10.18 -11.01 6.32
CA CYS A 80 -9.28 -10.46 5.30
C CYS A 80 -8.12 -9.63 5.89
N LEU A 81 -8.34 -9.01 7.06
CA LEU A 81 -7.33 -8.19 7.75
C LEU A 81 -6.34 -9.04 8.59
N GLN A 82 -6.65 -10.30 8.90
CA GLN A 82 -5.76 -11.17 9.68
C GLN A 82 -4.41 -11.40 8.99
N THR A 83 -4.39 -11.42 7.66
CA THR A 83 -3.15 -11.56 6.87
C THR A 83 -2.20 -10.36 6.97
N ARG A 84 -2.63 -9.29 7.64
CA ARG A 84 -1.88 -8.03 7.80
C ARG A 84 -1.17 -7.91 9.15
N THR A 85 -1.51 -8.75 10.11
CA THR A 85 -0.78 -8.81 11.38
C THR A 85 0.48 -9.66 11.18
N VAL A 86 1.64 -9.12 11.55
CA VAL A 86 2.82 -9.96 11.76
C VAL A 86 2.46 -10.87 12.93
N TYR A 87 2.64 -12.19 12.79
CA TYR A 87 2.44 -13.14 13.89
C TYR A 87 3.08 -12.56 15.17
N GLN A 88 2.25 -12.38 16.21
CA GLN A 88 2.73 -12.12 17.58
C GLN A 88 3.13 -13.44 18.21
#